data_AF-A0A2M7Z559-F1
#
_entry.id   AF-A0A2M7Z559-F1
#
_cell.length_a   1.000
_cell.length_b   1.000
_cell.length_c   1.000
_cell.angle_alpha   90.00
_cell.angle_beta   90.00
_cell.angle_gamma   90.00
#
_symmetry.space_group_name_H-M   'P 1'
#
loop_
_entity.id
_entity.type
_entity.pdbx_description
1 polymer ?
#
loop_
_entity_poly.entity_id
_entity_poly.type
_entity_poly.pdbx_seq_one_letter_code
_entity_poly.pdbx_strand_id
1 'polypeptide(L)'
;GKILIANISKGKIGEDNSRLLGALVITKLQLAAMSRVDTPEEKRRDFYLYVDEFQNFATDAFINILSEARKYRLCLTLANQYLAQLEEMTPTGKYTKVRDAVFGNVGTIICFRVGAEDAEFLEKEFLPEFMIDNLVNLGKYNIYLKLMINGLAGRPFSAETLPPISIPEKSNREKIIKVSRERYGTQRKIIEEKIAKWTGALKLPETVQPAPPVLYDAQCALCRKWTKVIFPPDGRRPVYCKSCLKKVGQEKEAGQTVSLQEAVKKEPVSFSSAKKKKEKPKRKEVDVKELKKVLEEALKKTKE
;
A
#
# COMPACT_ATOMS: atom_id res chain seq x y z
N GLY A 1 -9.58 -17.25 -24.02
CA GLY A 1 -9.16 -16.61 -22.76
C GLY A 1 -8.22 -15.47 -23.10
N LYS A 2 -8.02 -14.54 -22.17
CA LYS A 2 -7.00 -13.49 -22.27
C LYS A 2 -6.22 -13.44 -20.96
N ILE A 3 -5.05 -12.83 -20.99
CA ILE A 3 -4.25 -12.56 -19.80
C ILE A 3 -4.60 -11.16 -19.31
N LEU A 4 -4.93 -11.03 -18.03
CA LEU A 4 -5.08 -9.75 -17.34
C LEU A 4 -3.81 -9.49 -16.54
N ILE A 5 -3.14 -8.38 -16.82
CA ILE A 5 -2.00 -7.91 -16.03
C ILE A 5 -2.42 -6.59 -15.38
N ALA A 6 -2.53 -6.58 -14.05
CA ALA A 6 -2.80 -5.38 -13.28
C ALA A 6 -1.50 -4.85 -12.66
N ASN A 7 -0.96 -3.76 -13.20
CA ASN A 7 0.21 -3.11 -12.61
C ASN A 7 -0.22 -2.12 -11.52
N ILE A 8 -0.13 -2.56 -10.27
CA ILE A 8 -0.55 -1.80 -9.08
C ILE A 8 0.70 -1.45 -8.24
N SER A 9 1.73 -0.91 -8.89
CA SER A 9 3.01 -0.60 -8.25
C SER A 9 2.88 0.49 -7.18
N LYS A 10 3.04 0.16 -5.90
CA LYS A 10 3.04 1.11 -4.77
C LYS A 10 3.86 2.38 -5.03
N GLY A 11 5.07 2.24 -5.59
CA GLY A 11 5.94 3.39 -5.88
C GLY A 11 5.42 4.39 -6.91
N LYS A 12 4.40 4.03 -7.71
CA LYS A 12 3.80 4.91 -8.73
C LYS A 12 2.48 5.54 -8.31
N ILE A 13 1.67 4.81 -7.56
CA ILE A 13 0.29 5.22 -7.23
C ILE A 13 0.07 5.49 -5.74
N GLY A 14 1.07 5.20 -4.89
CA GLY A 14 0.95 5.27 -3.43
C GLY A 14 0.45 3.95 -2.84
N GLU A 15 0.78 3.71 -1.57
CA GLU A 15 0.46 2.46 -0.89
C GLU A 15 -1.04 2.26 -0.69
N ASP A 16 -1.74 3.24 -0.12
CA ASP A 16 -3.19 3.14 0.15
C ASP A 16 -3.99 2.95 -1.14
N ASN A 17 -3.67 3.73 -2.17
CA ASN A 17 -4.31 3.60 -3.49
C ASN A 17 -4.03 2.24 -4.12
N SER A 18 -2.80 1.74 -3.99
CA SER A 18 -2.43 0.40 -4.46
C SER A 18 -3.26 -0.67 -3.76
N ARG A 19 -3.32 -0.63 -2.44
CA ARG A 19 -4.11 -1.57 -1.62
C ARG A 19 -5.59 -1.52 -1.99
N LEU A 20 -6.17 -0.33 -2.09
CA LEU A 20 -7.58 -0.16 -2.45
C LEU A 20 -7.88 -0.69 -3.86
N LEU A 21 -7.09 -0.30 -4.87
CA LEU A 21 -7.29 -0.75 -6.25
C LEU A 21 -7.09 -2.25 -6.40
N GLY A 22 -6.07 -2.82 -5.75
CA GLY A 22 -5.83 -4.26 -5.77
C GLY A 22 -6.96 -5.04 -5.12
N ALA A 23 -7.43 -4.61 -3.95
CA ALA A 23 -8.59 -5.22 -3.29
C ALA A 23 -9.83 -5.17 -4.20
N LEU A 24 -10.11 -4.03 -4.85
CA LEU A 24 -11.24 -3.90 -5.78
C LEU A 24 -11.12 -4.86 -6.98
N VAL A 25 -9.93 -4.97 -7.59
CA VAL A 25 -9.68 -5.89 -8.71
C VAL A 25 -9.90 -7.34 -8.29
N ILE A 26 -9.35 -7.74 -7.14
CA ILE A 26 -9.50 -9.08 -6.59
C ILE A 26 -10.98 -9.39 -6.31
N THR A 27 -11.71 -8.48 -5.64
CA THR A 27 -13.15 -8.65 -5.39
C THR A 27 -13.94 -8.79 -6.69
N LYS A 28 -13.60 -8.03 -7.74
CA LYS A 28 -14.24 -8.17 -9.04
C LYS A 28 -13.95 -9.53 -9.69
N LEU A 29 -12.73 -10.04 -9.55
CA LEU A 29 -12.37 -11.38 -10.03
C LEU A 29 -13.12 -12.48 -9.27
N GLN A 30 -13.27 -12.34 -7.96
CA GLN A 30 -14.11 -13.23 -7.13
C GLN A 30 -15.55 -13.25 -7.64
N LEU A 31 -16.19 -12.07 -7.75
CA LEU A 31 -17.57 -11.98 -8.20
C LEU A 31 -17.76 -12.56 -9.61
N ALA A 32 -16.81 -12.35 -10.50
CA ALA A 32 -16.81 -12.92 -11.85
C ALA A 32 -16.56 -14.44 -11.86
N ALA A 33 -15.90 -14.99 -10.84
CA ALA A 33 -15.79 -16.44 -10.66
C ALA A 33 -17.12 -17.01 -10.12
N MET A 34 -17.71 -16.36 -9.11
CA MET A 34 -18.98 -16.76 -8.51
C MET A 34 -20.14 -16.69 -9.51
N SER A 35 -20.12 -15.77 -10.48
CA SER A 35 -21.13 -15.69 -11.54
C SER A 35 -21.14 -16.91 -12.47
N ARG A 36 -20.22 -17.87 -12.30
CA ARG A 36 -20.21 -19.16 -13.01
C ARG A 36 -21.10 -20.21 -12.34
N VAL A 37 -21.91 -19.83 -11.35
CA VAL A 37 -22.79 -20.73 -10.59
C VAL A 37 -23.67 -21.58 -11.51
N ASP A 38 -24.23 -20.99 -12.57
CA ASP A 38 -25.10 -21.67 -13.54
C ASP A 38 -24.35 -22.52 -14.57
N THR A 39 -23.02 -22.47 -14.59
CA THR A 39 -22.19 -23.33 -15.45
C THR A 39 -21.81 -24.59 -14.67
N PRO A 40 -22.08 -25.81 -15.20
CA PRO A 40 -21.60 -27.05 -14.59
C PRO A 40 -20.08 -27.03 -14.36
N GLU A 41 -19.62 -27.59 -13.25
CA GLU A 41 -18.22 -27.46 -12.79
C GLU A 41 -17.20 -27.93 -13.82
N GLU A 42 -17.50 -29.05 -14.49
CA GLU A 42 -16.70 -29.64 -15.56
C GLU A 42 -16.59 -28.75 -16.80
N LYS A 43 -17.58 -27.87 -17.04
CA LYS A 43 -17.61 -26.91 -18.15
C LYS A 43 -17.02 -25.54 -17.78
N ARG A 44 -16.85 -25.24 -16.49
CA ARG A 44 -16.19 -24.00 -16.05
C ARG A 44 -14.77 -23.99 -16.59
N ARG A 45 -14.22 -22.82 -16.93
CA ARG A 45 -12.82 -22.71 -17.37
C ARG A 45 -11.94 -22.31 -16.19
N ASP A 46 -10.79 -22.97 -16.05
CA ASP A 46 -9.80 -22.57 -15.06
C ASP A 46 -9.34 -21.14 -15.33
N PHE A 47 -9.26 -20.36 -14.26
CA PHE A 47 -8.67 -19.03 -14.26
C PHE A 47 -7.64 -18.95 -13.14
N TYR A 48 -6.39 -18.67 -13.51
CA TYR A 48 -5.27 -18.59 -12.56
C TYR A 48 -5.06 -17.14 -12.14
N LEU A 49 -5.16 -16.90 -10.84
CA LEU A 49 -4.92 -15.60 -10.22
C LEU A 49 -3.63 -15.67 -9.39
N TYR A 50 -2.62 -14.98 -9.90
CA TYR A 50 -1.35 -14.79 -9.23
C TYR A 50 -1.38 -13.46 -8.50
N VAL A 51 -1.13 -13.48 -7.19
CA VAL A 51 -1.07 -12.27 -6.35
C VAL A 51 0.32 -12.21 -5.75
N ASP A 52 1.13 -11.32 -6.31
CA ASP A 52 2.43 -10.97 -5.73
C ASP A 52 2.22 -10.00 -4.56
N GLU A 53 3.07 -10.12 -3.55
CA GLU A 53 2.96 -9.36 -2.30
C GLU A 53 1.54 -9.39 -1.70
N PHE A 54 1.00 -10.61 -1.56
CA PHE A 54 -0.37 -10.91 -1.15
C PHE A 54 -0.82 -10.18 0.12
N GLN A 55 0.06 -10.00 1.10
CA GLN A 55 -0.23 -9.27 2.34
C GLN A 55 -0.80 -7.87 2.13
N ASN A 56 -0.50 -7.24 0.99
CA ASN A 56 -1.02 -5.92 0.67
C ASN A 56 -2.52 -5.93 0.37
N PHE A 57 -3.07 -7.10 0.06
CA PHE A 57 -4.46 -7.31 -0.34
C PHE A 57 -5.19 -8.31 0.58
N ALA A 58 -4.49 -8.81 1.60
CA ALA A 58 -5.01 -9.65 2.67
C ALA A 58 -6.11 -8.91 3.43
N THR A 59 -7.35 -9.23 3.11
CA THR A 59 -8.56 -8.72 3.76
C THR A 59 -9.44 -9.91 4.13
N ASP A 60 -10.38 -9.73 5.07
CA ASP A 60 -11.34 -10.78 5.42
C ASP A 60 -12.16 -11.26 4.21
N ALA A 61 -12.41 -10.38 3.23
CA ALA A 61 -13.05 -10.78 1.98
C ALA A 61 -12.23 -11.83 1.21
N PHE A 62 -10.90 -11.77 1.29
CA PHE A 62 -10.00 -12.72 0.65
C PHE A 62 -10.08 -14.11 1.30
N ILE A 63 -10.36 -14.20 2.60
CA ILE A 63 -10.56 -15.47 3.30
C ILE A 63 -11.71 -16.26 2.67
N ASN A 64 -12.81 -15.57 2.34
CA ASN A 64 -13.94 -16.21 1.67
C ASN A 64 -13.56 -16.71 0.26
N ILE A 65 -12.72 -15.96 -0.47
CA ILE A 65 -12.18 -16.41 -1.76
C ILE A 65 -11.40 -17.71 -1.57
N LEU A 66 -10.48 -17.78 -0.61
CA LEU A 66 -9.65 -18.97 -0.37
C LEU A 66 -10.49 -20.24 -0.15
N SER A 67 -11.58 -20.13 0.62
CA SER A 67 -12.45 -21.27 0.96
C SER A 67 -13.43 -21.66 -0.16
N GLU A 68 -13.88 -20.71 -0.99
CA GLU A 68 -14.96 -20.93 -1.97
C GLU A 68 -14.51 -21.01 -3.43
N ALA A 69 -13.39 -20.36 -3.78
CA ALA A 69 -12.95 -20.18 -5.16
C ALA A 69 -12.71 -21.49 -5.93
N ARG A 70 -12.37 -22.57 -5.22
CA ARG A 70 -12.12 -23.89 -5.79
C ARG A 70 -13.31 -24.39 -6.62
N LYS A 71 -14.53 -24.26 -6.09
CA LYS A 71 -15.77 -24.68 -6.79
C LYS A 71 -15.94 -23.91 -8.11
N TYR A 72 -15.49 -22.66 -8.16
CA TYR A 72 -15.64 -21.78 -9.32
C TYR A 72 -14.48 -21.86 -10.33
N ARG A 73 -13.55 -22.82 -10.15
CA ARG A 73 -12.35 -23.00 -10.98
C ARG A 73 -11.51 -21.71 -11.05
N LEU A 74 -11.41 -21.02 -9.92
CA LEU A 74 -10.49 -19.91 -9.70
C LEU A 74 -9.29 -20.43 -8.88
N CYS A 75 -8.16 -20.60 -9.55
CA CYS A 75 -6.93 -21.15 -8.98
C CYS A 75 -6.06 -20.00 -8.44
N LEU A 76 -5.77 -20.01 -7.14
CA LEU A 76 -5.00 -18.96 -6.50
C LEU A 76 -3.53 -19.37 -6.38
N THR A 77 -2.63 -18.41 -6.60
CA THR A 77 -1.21 -18.52 -6.26
C THR A 77 -0.80 -17.24 -5.56
N LEU A 78 -0.43 -17.36 -4.28
CA LEU A 78 -0.14 -16.24 -3.41
C LEU A 78 1.35 -16.24 -3.09
N ALA A 79 2.02 -15.12 -3.31
CA ALA A 79 3.40 -14.91 -2.88
C ALA A 79 3.42 -13.93 -1.71
N ASN A 80 4.17 -14.26 -0.66
CA ASN A 80 4.31 -13.47 0.56
C ASN A 80 5.75 -13.57 1.06
N GLN A 81 6.30 -12.48 1.61
CA GLN A 81 7.70 -12.43 2.02
C GLN A 81 7.95 -12.98 3.43
N TYR A 82 7.12 -12.59 4.39
CA TYR A 82 7.24 -13.04 5.79
C TYR A 82 5.86 -13.16 6.44
N LEU A 83 5.67 -14.15 7.32
CA LEU A 83 4.34 -14.52 7.81
C LEU A 83 3.73 -13.45 8.71
N ALA A 84 4.55 -12.69 9.42
CA ALA A 84 4.10 -11.61 10.29
C ALA A 84 3.30 -10.52 9.56
N GLN A 85 3.43 -10.38 8.24
CA GLN A 85 2.59 -9.43 7.47
C GLN A 85 1.12 -9.84 7.36
N LEU A 86 0.82 -11.12 7.62
CA LEU A 86 -0.54 -11.64 7.60
C LEU A 86 -1.21 -11.55 8.98
N GLU A 87 -0.51 -10.96 9.94
CA GLU A 87 -0.92 -10.82 11.32
C GLU A 87 -1.15 -9.33 11.63
N GLU A 88 -2.28 -9.01 12.25
CA GLU A 88 -2.62 -7.65 12.63
C GLU A 88 -2.70 -7.54 14.16
N MET A 89 -2.06 -6.53 14.74
CA MET A 89 -2.18 -6.26 16.16
C MET A 89 -3.45 -5.47 16.43
N THR A 90 -4.39 -6.09 17.16
CA THR A 90 -5.63 -5.47 17.60
C THR A 90 -5.57 -5.21 19.12
N PRO A 91 -6.42 -4.31 19.67
CA PRO A 91 -6.49 -4.11 21.12
C PRO A 91 -6.81 -5.40 21.91
N THR A 92 -7.39 -6.39 21.25
CA THR A 92 -7.76 -7.70 21.79
C THR A 92 -6.71 -8.79 21.58
N GLY A 93 -5.56 -8.45 20.98
CA GLY A 93 -4.45 -9.37 20.72
C GLY A 93 -4.12 -9.50 19.23
N LYS A 94 -3.36 -10.55 18.92
CA LYS A 94 -2.84 -10.84 17.59
C LYS A 94 -3.93 -11.47 16.72
N TYR A 95 -4.32 -10.80 15.64
CA TYR A 95 -5.31 -11.24 14.67
C TYR A 95 -4.61 -11.99 13.52
N THR A 96 -4.81 -13.30 13.46
CA THR A 96 -4.11 -14.20 12.53
C THR A 96 -5.02 -14.84 11.48
N LYS A 97 -6.28 -14.39 11.38
CA LYS A 97 -7.30 -15.08 10.56
C LYS A 97 -6.89 -15.28 9.10
N VAL A 98 -6.24 -14.30 8.49
CA VAL A 98 -5.80 -14.44 7.09
C VAL A 98 -4.73 -15.51 6.97
N ARG A 99 -3.71 -15.48 7.85
CA ARG A 99 -2.67 -16.52 7.90
C ARG A 99 -3.31 -17.89 8.06
N ASP A 100 -4.14 -18.06 9.08
CA ASP A 100 -4.74 -19.36 9.41
C ASP A 100 -5.67 -19.86 8.28
N ALA A 101 -6.39 -18.95 7.62
CA ALA A 101 -7.20 -19.27 6.45
C ALA A 101 -6.36 -19.67 5.22
N VAL A 102 -5.20 -19.05 5.01
CA VAL A 102 -4.27 -19.45 3.93
C VAL A 102 -3.81 -20.88 4.19
N PHE A 103 -3.20 -21.17 5.33
CA PHE A 103 -2.66 -22.50 5.63
C PHE A 103 -3.74 -23.58 5.73
N GLY A 104 -4.97 -23.24 6.14
CA GLY A 104 -6.10 -24.16 6.16
C GLY A 104 -6.66 -24.53 4.77
N ASN A 105 -6.41 -23.72 3.73
CA ASN A 105 -7.01 -23.91 2.40
C ASN A 105 -5.99 -24.18 1.28
N VAL A 106 -4.70 -23.88 1.47
CA VAL A 106 -3.67 -24.13 0.45
C VAL A 106 -3.25 -25.59 0.45
N GLY A 107 -3.41 -26.25 -0.69
CA GLY A 107 -2.94 -27.63 -0.86
C GLY A 107 -1.45 -27.74 -1.19
N THR A 108 -0.87 -26.70 -1.79
CA THR A 108 0.53 -26.69 -2.21
C THR A 108 1.25 -25.55 -1.53
N ILE A 109 2.37 -25.86 -0.88
CA ILE A 109 3.27 -24.90 -0.25
C ILE A 109 4.62 -25.00 -0.95
N ILE A 110 5.14 -23.84 -1.37
CA ILE A 110 6.50 -23.69 -1.89
C ILE A 110 7.21 -22.72 -0.98
N CYS A 111 8.29 -23.17 -0.34
CA CYS A 111 9.07 -22.40 0.61
C CYS A 111 10.46 -22.14 0.04
N PHE A 112 10.81 -20.86 -0.04
CA PHE A 112 12.19 -20.41 -0.27
C PHE A 112 12.90 -20.25 1.09
N ARG A 113 14.14 -19.74 1.08
CA ARG A 113 14.82 -19.38 2.33
C ARG A 113 13.98 -18.36 3.12
N VAL A 114 13.71 -18.69 4.38
CA VAL A 114 12.95 -17.84 5.32
C VAL A 114 13.78 -17.50 6.56
N GLY A 115 13.31 -16.55 7.36
CA GLY A 115 13.90 -16.24 8.67
C GLY A 115 13.55 -17.30 9.73
N ALA A 116 14.23 -17.26 10.88
CA ALA A 116 14.04 -18.22 11.97
C ALA A 116 12.59 -18.25 12.50
N GLU A 117 11.98 -17.07 12.69
CA GLU A 117 10.60 -16.97 13.19
C GLU A 117 9.57 -17.60 12.23
N ASP A 118 9.72 -17.36 10.93
CA ASP A 118 8.86 -17.98 9.92
C ASP A 118 9.14 -19.50 9.80
N ALA A 119 10.41 -19.91 9.97
CA ALA A 119 10.81 -21.31 9.93
C ALA A 119 10.21 -22.14 11.07
N GLU A 120 10.13 -21.61 12.29
CA GLU A 120 9.47 -22.26 13.43
C GLU A 120 7.99 -22.57 13.13
N PHE A 121 7.31 -21.66 12.43
CA PHE A 121 5.93 -21.89 12.03
C PHE A 121 5.84 -22.92 10.89
N LEU A 122 6.67 -22.76 9.86
CA LEU A 122 6.62 -23.57 8.64
C LEU A 122 7.10 -25.00 8.85
N GLU A 123 8.02 -25.26 9.79
CA GLU A 123 8.55 -26.60 10.06
C GLU A 123 7.44 -27.63 10.22
N LYS A 124 6.35 -27.28 10.91
CA LYS A 124 5.18 -28.16 11.12
C LYS A 124 4.57 -28.68 9.83
N GLU A 125 4.67 -27.92 8.74
CA GLU A 125 4.17 -28.34 7.43
C GLU A 125 5.13 -29.29 6.71
N PHE A 126 6.43 -29.23 7.02
CA PHE A 126 7.51 -29.93 6.34
C PHE A 126 8.10 -31.11 7.11
N LEU A 127 7.65 -31.34 8.36
CA LEU A 127 8.03 -32.51 9.13
C LEU A 127 7.53 -33.82 8.49
N PRO A 128 8.31 -34.92 8.63
CA PRO A 128 9.62 -35.01 9.29
C PRO A 128 10.83 -34.71 8.39
N GLU A 129 10.63 -34.31 7.14
CA GLU A 129 11.72 -34.22 6.14
C GLU A 129 12.64 -33.03 6.35
N PHE A 130 12.09 -31.88 6.76
CA PHE A 130 12.86 -30.65 6.95
C PHE A 130 12.59 -30.03 8.30
N MET A 131 13.67 -29.62 8.96
CA MET A 131 13.68 -28.90 10.23
C MET A 131 13.92 -27.40 10.00
N ILE A 132 13.78 -26.59 11.06
CA ILE A 132 14.06 -25.13 11.05
C ILE A 132 15.41 -24.81 10.37
N ASP A 133 16.48 -25.53 10.74
CA ASP A 133 17.82 -25.28 10.21
C ASP A 133 17.89 -25.48 8.69
N ASN A 134 17.09 -26.40 8.13
CA ASN A 134 17.03 -26.60 6.69
C ASN A 134 16.39 -25.40 5.99
N LEU A 135 15.34 -24.82 6.57
CA LEU A 135 14.58 -23.69 6.02
C LEU A 135 15.39 -22.39 6.03
N VAL A 136 16.11 -22.14 7.12
CA VAL A 136 16.93 -20.93 7.30
C VAL A 136 18.20 -20.96 6.45
N ASN A 137 18.82 -22.13 6.28
CA ASN A 137 20.06 -22.29 5.53
C ASN A 137 19.86 -22.62 4.05
N LEU A 138 18.61 -22.55 3.55
CA LEU A 138 18.31 -22.91 2.17
C LEU A 138 19.06 -22.02 1.17
N GLY A 139 19.71 -22.66 0.19
CA GLY A 139 20.47 -21.97 -0.84
C GLY A 139 19.59 -21.10 -1.75
N LYS A 140 20.19 -20.10 -2.40
CA LYS A 140 19.51 -19.31 -3.43
C LYS A 140 19.00 -20.25 -4.53
N TYR A 141 17.81 -19.96 -5.06
CA TYR A 141 17.15 -20.75 -6.11
C TYR A 141 16.77 -22.19 -5.73
N ASN A 142 16.99 -22.60 -4.49
CA ASN A 142 16.50 -23.85 -3.94
C ASN A 142 15.17 -23.61 -3.23
N ILE A 143 14.29 -24.60 -3.27
CA ILE A 143 12.98 -24.58 -2.63
C ILE A 143 12.71 -25.91 -1.93
N TYR A 144 11.94 -25.85 -0.84
CA TYR A 144 11.22 -27.01 -0.33
C TYR A 144 9.76 -26.89 -0.70
N LEU A 145 9.15 -28.01 -1.04
CA LEU A 145 7.76 -28.00 -1.46
C LEU A 145 6.99 -29.22 -0.96
N LYS A 146 5.74 -28.94 -0.62
CA LYS A 146 4.72 -29.91 -0.23
C LYS A 146 3.59 -29.77 -1.23
N LEU A 147 3.33 -30.83 -1.98
CA LEU A 147 2.30 -30.84 -3.02
C LEU A 147 1.05 -31.53 -2.51
N MET A 148 -0.12 -31.07 -2.95
CA MET A 148 -1.35 -31.86 -2.86
C MET A 148 -1.64 -32.50 -4.20
N ILE A 149 -1.58 -33.83 -4.25
CA ILE A 149 -1.78 -34.63 -5.47
C ILE A 149 -3.05 -35.44 -5.27
N ASN A 150 -4.04 -35.26 -6.16
CA ASN A 150 -5.34 -35.94 -6.09
C ASN A 150 -6.04 -35.80 -4.73
N GLY A 151 -5.87 -34.65 -4.06
CA GLY A 151 -6.46 -34.37 -2.74
C GLY A 151 -5.69 -34.94 -1.55
N LEU A 152 -4.58 -35.65 -1.79
CA LEU A 152 -3.70 -36.17 -0.75
C LEU A 152 -2.47 -35.27 -0.61
N ALA A 153 -2.12 -34.94 0.64
CA ALA A 153 -0.86 -34.26 0.94
C ALA A 153 0.30 -35.22 0.65
N GLY A 154 1.15 -34.85 -0.30
CA GLY A 154 2.37 -35.56 -0.62
C GLY A 154 3.46 -35.31 0.43
N ARG A 155 4.43 -36.22 0.47
CA ARG A 155 5.64 -36.06 1.26
C ARG A 155 6.42 -34.83 0.78
N PRO A 156 6.87 -33.92 1.66
CA PRO A 156 7.71 -32.80 1.27
C PRO A 156 9.02 -33.23 0.61
N PHE A 157 9.53 -32.42 -0.32
CA PHE A 157 10.81 -32.66 -0.97
C PHE A 157 11.48 -31.36 -1.42
N SER A 158 12.77 -31.42 -1.73
CA SER A 158 13.55 -30.30 -2.26
C SER A 158 13.52 -30.25 -3.78
N ALA A 159 13.62 -29.05 -4.34
CA ALA A 159 13.82 -28.84 -5.76
C ALA A 159 14.62 -27.55 -6.03
N GLU A 160 15.07 -27.42 -7.27
CA GLU A 160 15.70 -26.21 -7.79
C GLU A 160 14.76 -25.47 -8.72
N THR A 161 14.75 -24.14 -8.61
CA THR A 161 14.00 -23.27 -9.53
C THR A 161 14.71 -23.13 -10.86
N LEU A 162 13.95 -22.80 -11.90
CA LEU A 162 14.54 -22.46 -13.20
C LEU A 162 15.46 -21.24 -13.08
N PRO A 163 16.61 -21.23 -13.78
CA PRO A 163 17.49 -20.07 -13.80
C PRO A 163 16.78 -18.86 -14.43
N PRO A 164 17.19 -17.63 -14.09
CA PRO A 164 16.70 -16.44 -14.77
C PRO A 164 16.85 -16.55 -16.28
N ILE A 165 15.81 -16.15 -17.03
CA ILE A 165 15.87 -16.15 -18.49
C ILE A 165 17.01 -15.24 -18.95
N SER A 166 17.91 -15.77 -19.77
CA SER A 166 19.05 -15.02 -20.31
C SER A 166 18.56 -13.81 -21.10
N ILE A 167 19.14 -12.64 -20.83
CA ILE A 167 18.82 -11.42 -21.58
C ILE A 167 19.39 -11.58 -22.99
N PRO A 168 18.56 -11.51 -24.05
CA PRO A 168 19.05 -11.63 -25.41
C PRO A 168 19.95 -10.44 -25.77
N GLU A 169 21.00 -10.68 -26.57
CA GLU A 169 21.93 -9.63 -27.04
C GLU A 169 21.21 -8.47 -27.72
N LYS A 170 20.13 -8.78 -28.46
CA LYS A 170 19.26 -7.80 -29.11
C LYS A 170 17.87 -7.86 -28.49
N SER A 171 17.47 -6.78 -27.84
CA SER A 171 16.14 -6.65 -27.24
C SER A 171 15.19 -5.86 -28.12
N ASN A 172 14.05 -6.45 -28.47
CA ASN A 172 12.96 -5.77 -29.17
C ASN A 172 11.99 -5.05 -28.21
N ARG A 173 12.35 -4.90 -26.93
CA ARG A 173 11.47 -4.41 -25.86
C ARG A 173 10.74 -3.12 -26.22
N GLU A 174 11.46 -2.10 -26.69
CA GLU A 174 10.86 -0.79 -26.99
C GLU A 174 9.90 -0.87 -28.17
N LYS A 175 10.27 -1.60 -29.22
CA LYS A 175 9.43 -1.84 -30.40
C LYS A 175 8.14 -2.58 -30.00
N ILE A 176 8.25 -3.61 -29.17
CA ILE A 176 7.10 -4.36 -28.66
C ILE A 176 6.17 -3.45 -27.85
N ILE A 177 6.72 -2.65 -26.92
CA ILE A 177 5.93 -1.72 -26.10
C ILE A 177 5.21 -0.70 -26.99
N LYS A 178 5.90 -0.13 -27.99
CA LYS A 178 5.33 0.86 -28.92
C LYS A 178 4.17 0.26 -29.72
N VAL A 179 4.41 -0.87 -30.41
CA VAL A 179 3.39 -1.54 -31.23
C VAL A 179 2.19 -2.01 -30.39
N SER A 180 2.45 -2.52 -29.18
CA SER A 180 1.38 -2.92 -28.25
C SER A 180 0.51 -1.73 -27.82
N ARG A 181 1.13 -0.58 -27.49
CA ARG A 181 0.40 0.64 -27.13
C ARG A 181 -0.41 1.21 -28.30
N GLU A 182 0.10 1.14 -29.52
CA GLU A 182 -0.62 1.59 -30.72
C GLU A 182 -1.84 0.71 -31.02
N ARG A 183 -1.73 -0.61 -30.82
CA ARG A 183 -2.82 -1.56 -31.13
C ARG A 183 -3.85 -1.71 -30.01
N TYR A 184 -3.42 -1.67 -28.76
CA TYR A 184 -4.26 -2.03 -27.60
C TYR A 184 -4.34 -0.92 -26.54
N GLY A 185 -3.46 0.07 -26.60
CA GLY A 185 -3.46 1.18 -25.66
C GLY A 185 -4.59 2.17 -25.96
N THR A 186 -5.14 2.76 -24.91
CA THR A 186 -5.98 3.96 -25.05
C THR A 186 -5.19 5.16 -24.56
N GLN A 187 -5.26 6.28 -25.26
CA GLN A 187 -4.59 7.50 -24.83
C GLN A 187 -5.12 7.94 -23.47
N ARG A 188 -4.21 8.35 -22.59
CA ARG A 188 -4.52 8.78 -21.21
C ARG A 188 -5.60 9.84 -21.18
N LYS A 189 -5.51 10.86 -22.05
CA LYS A 189 -6.48 11.95 -22.16
C LYS A 189 -7.91 11.45 -22.39
N ILE A 190 -8.09 10.47 -23.27
CA ILE A 190 -9.41 9.87 -23.57
C ILE A 190 -9.99 9.18 -22.33
N ILE A 191 -9.15 8.49 -21.56
CA ILE A 191 -9.58 7.83 -20.32
C ILE A 191 -9.92 8.87 -19.25
N GLU A 192 -9.11 9.92 -19.07
CA GLU A 192 -9.36 11.00 -18.13
C GLU A 192 -10.68 11.73 -18.45
N GLU A 193 -10.96 12.00 -19.72
CA GLU A 193 -12.24 12.58 -20.16
C GLU A 193 -13.42 11.66 -19.87
N LYS A 194 -13.28 10.34 -20.10
CA LYS A 194 -14.33 9.36 -19.77
C LYS A 194 -14.61 9.31 -18.27
N ILE A 195 -13.55 9.29 -17.46
CA ILE A 195 -13.68 9.30 -16.00
C ILE A 195 -14.36 10.59 -15.54
N ALA A 196 -13.93 11.76 -16.04
CA ALA A 196 -14.50 13.05 -15.65
C ALA A 196 -15.99 13.19 -16.01
N LYS A 197 -16.40 12.62 -17.15
CA LYS A 197 -17.83 12.54 -17.53
C LYS A 197 -18.60 11.62 -16.60
N TRP A 198 -18.04 10.46 -16.26
CA TRP A 198 -18.69 9.47 -15.40
C TRP A 198 -18.80 9.92 -13.94
N THR A 199 -17.79 10.59 -13.40
CA THR A 199 -17.77 11.06 -12.00
C THR A 199 -18.56 12.36 -11.79
N GLY A 200 -19.21 12.90 -12.83
CA GLY A 200 -19.99 14.13 -12.72
C GLY A 200 -19.14 15.32 -12.28
N ALA A 201 -18.23 15.79 -13.15
CA ALA A 201 -17.55 17.08 -13.01
C ALA A 201 -16.79 17.30 -11.68
N LEU A 202 -16.09 16.29 -11.17
CA LEU A 202 -14.90 16.56 -10.37
C LEU A 202 -13.82 17.05 -11.34
N LYS A 203 -13.74 18.37 -11.54
CA LYS A 203 -12.52 19.00 -12.07
C LYS A 203 -11.41 18.65 -11.08
N LEU A 204 -10.65 17.58 -11.38
CA LEU A 204 -9.34 17.38 -10.77
C LEU A 204 -8.62 18.72 -10.92
N PRO A 205 -8.13 19.34 -9.84
CA PRO A 205 -7.40 20.58 -9.96
C PRO A 205 -6.25 20.29 -10.93
N GLU A 206 -6.26 20.97 -12.07
CA GLU A 206 -5.09 21.02 -12.92
C GLU A 206 -3.92 21.33 -12.00
N THR A 207 -2.85 20.56 -12.10
CA THR A 207 -1.62 20.88 -11.39
C THR A 207 -1.23 22.28 -11.83
N VAL A 208 -1.60 23.28 -11.04
CA VAL A 208 -1.19 24.66 -11.22
C VAL A 208 0.30 24.59 -11.02
N GLN A 209 1.05 24.59 -12.12
CA GLN A 209 2.48 24.85 -12.04
C GLN A 209 2.58 26.18 -11.28
N PRO A 210 3.24 26.23 -10.12
CA PRO A 210 3.35 27.48 -9.39
C PRO A 210 3.95 28.49 -10.36
N ALA A 211 3.20 29.57 -10.62
CA ALA A 211 3.66 30.63 -11.49
C ALA A 211 5.06 31.05 -11.02
N PRO A 212 6.02 31.30 -11.94
CA PRO A 212 7.36 31.68 -11.57
C PRO A 212 7.31 32.85 -10.57
N PRO A 213 8.05 32.79 -9.45
CA PRO A 213 7.96 33.79 -8.40
C PRO A 213 8.29 35.17 -8.99
N VAL A 214 7.40 36.14 -8.79
CA VAL A 214 7.61 37.52 -9.24
C VAL A 214 8.80 38.10 -8.48
N LEU A 215 9.81 38.54 -9.22
CA LEU A 215 11.01 39.15 -8.67
C LEU A 215 10.84 40.68 -8.70
N TYR A 216 11.06 41.32 -7.56
CA TYR A 216 11.06 42.77 -7.40
C TYR A 216 12.50 43.29 -7.31
N ASP A 217 12.77 44.41 -7.97
CA ASP A 217 14.04 45.10 -7.85
C ASP A 217 14.07 45.92 -6.56
N ALA A 218 15.15 45.76 -5.80
CA ALA A 218 15.38 46.47 -4.54
C ALA A 218 16.85 46.89 -4.43
N GLN A 219 17.12 48.01 -3.77
CA GLN A 219 18.50 48.38 -3.45
C GLN A 219 18.93 47.73 -2.13
N CYS A 220 20.10 47.11 -2.14
CA CYS A 220 20.72 46.56 -0.94
C CYS A 220 21.03 47.68 0.06
N ALA A 221 20.55 47.56 1.30
CA ALA A 221 20.77 48.56 2.35
C ALA A 221 22.25 48.75 2.72
N LEU A 222 23.09 47.74 2.53
CA LEU A 222 24.52 47.79 2.86
C LEU A 222 25.40 48.33 1.73
N CYS A 223 25.23 47.79 0.51
CA CYS A 223 26.12 48.10 -0.61
C CYS A 223 25.47 48.96 -1.71
N ARG A 224 24.19 49.33 -1.54
CA ARG A 224 23.37 50.11 -2.49
C ARG A 224 23.25 49.55 -3.91
N LYS A 225 23.75 48.32 -4.15
CA LYS A 225 23.58 47.64 -5.44
C LYS A 225 22.14 47.14 -5.59
N TRP A 226 21.62 47.24 -6.80
CA TRP A 226 20.34 46.67 -7.19
C TRP A 226 20.38 45.13 -7.09
N THR A 227 19.35 44.54 -6.48
CA THR A 227 19.20 43.10 -6.29
C THR A 227 17.73 42.70 -6.47
N LYS A 228 17.51 41.45 -6.89
CA LYS A 228 16.17 40.88 -7.06
C LYS A 228 15.73 40.12 -5.82
N VAL A 229 14.53 40.38 -5.34
CA VAL A 229 13.91 39.70 -4.19
C VAL A 229 12.52 39.17 -4.53
N ILE A 230 12.10 38.10 -3.87
CA ILE A 230 10.81 37.41 -4.10
C ILE A 230 9.63 38.07 -3.37
N PHE A 231 9.87 39.17 -2.66
CA PHE A 231 8.85 39.90 -1.90
C PHE A 231 8.88 41.38 -2.30
N PRO A 232 7.73 42.07 -2.33
CA PRO A 232 7.68 43.50 -2.59
C PRO A 232 8.42 44.27 -1.48
N PRO A 233 9.37 45.17 -1.82
CA PRO A 233 10.09 45.95 -0.82
C PRO A 233 9.18 46.98 -0.14
N ASP A 234 8.75 46.71 1.09
CA ASP A 234 7.83 47.58 1.86
C ASP A 234 8.49 48.87 2.41
N GLY A 235 9.76 49.13 2.11
CA GLY A 235 10.55 50.27 2.62
C GLY A 235 10.88 50.25 4.13
N ARG A 236 10.15 49.46 4.93
CA ARG A 236 10.34 49.35 6.39
C ARG A 236 11.45 48.37 6.78
N ARG A 237 11.68 47.34 5.97
CA ARG A 237 12.66 46.27 6.26
C ARG A 237 13.88 46.44 5.36
N PRO A 238 15.11 46.38 5.91
CA PRO A 238 16.30 46.48 5.09
C PRO A 238 16.45 45.24 4.21
N VAL A 239 16.59 45.46 2.91
CA VAL A 239 16.83 44.41 1.91
C VAL A 239 18.34 44.26 1.71
N TYR A 240 18.83 43.02 1.61
CA TYR A 240 20.26 42.75 1.40
C TYR A 240 20.46 41.88 0.15
N CYS A 241 21.51 42.15 -0.63
CA CYS A 241 21.94 41.24 -1.69
C CYS A 241 22.58 39.97 -1.09
N LYS A 242 22.68 38.89 -1.87
CA LYS A 242 23.19 37.58 -1.41
C LYS A 242 24.53 37.65 -0.68
N SER A 243 25.46 38.51 -1.12
CA SER A 243 26.77 38.66 -0.50
C SER A 243 26.72 39.44 0.82
N CYS A 244 25.90 40.49 0.91
CA CYS A 244 25.72 41.28 2.13
C CYS A 244 24.89 40.52 3.18
N LEU A 245 23.89 39.73 2.76
CA LEU A 245 23.06 38.93 3.66
C LEU A 245 23.90 37.91 4.45
N LYS A 246 24.89 37.27 3.81
CA LYS A 246 25.81 36.35 4.50
C LYS A 246 26.63 37.02 5.60
N LYS A 247 27.07 38.27 5.38
CA LYS A 247 27.84 39.03 6.38
C LYS A 247 26.99 39.37 7.61
N VAL A 248 25.77 39.84 7.39
CA VAL A 248 24.82 40.14 8.48
C VAL A 248 24.38 38.88 9.23
N GLY A 249 24.27 37.74 8.53
CA GLY A 249 23.99 36.44 9.17
C GLY A 249 25.09 35.99 10.12
N GLN A 250 26.36 36.11 9.69
CA GLN A 250 27.52 35.71 10.49
C GLN A 250 27.72 36.59 11.75
N GLU A 251 27.46 37.89 11.67
CA GLU A 251 27.50 38.79 12.84
C GLU A 251 26.42 38.47 13.89
N LYS A 252 25.27 37.93 13.48
CA LYS A 252 24.20 37.49 14.40
C LYS A 252 24.52 36.14 15.07
N GLU A 253 25.17 35.23 14.36
CA GLU A 253 25.55 33.91 14.91
C GLU A 253 26.73 34.00 15.91
N ALA A 254 27.60 35.00 15.78
CA ALA A 254 28.70 35.24 16.72
C ALA A 254 28.23 35.79 18.10
N GLY A 255 26.98 36.21 18.23
CA GLY A 255 26.46 36.90 19.41
C GLY A 255 25.77 36.05 20.49
N GLN A 256 25.55 34.74 20.29
CA GLN A 256 24.85 33.90 21.28
C GLN A 256 25.29 32.42 21.19
N THR A 257 26.48 32.09 21.69
CA THR A 257 26.78 30.70 22.09
C THR A 257 26.24 30.48 23.49
N VAL A 258 25.01 29.95 23.60
CA VAL A 258 24.44 29.55 24.90
C VAL A 258 25.08 28.22 25.31
N SER A 259 25.61 28.14 26.52
CA SER A 259 26.15 26.89 27.08
C SER A 259 25.04 25.82 27.12
N LEU A 260 25.38 24.57 26.76
CA LEU A 260 24.46 23.42 26.82
C LEU A 260 23.80 23.27 28.21
N GLN A 261 24.49 23.67 29.28
CA GLN A 261 23.97 23.62 30.65
C GLN A 261 22.89 24.68 30.93
N GLU A 262 22.94 25.83 30.24
CA GLU A 262 21.92 26.88 30.35
C GLU A 262 20.70 26.59 29.47
N ALA A 263 20.89 25.93 28.32
CA ALA A 263 19.80 25.54 27.43
C ALA A 263 18.87 24.49 28.06
N VAL A 264 19.41 23.57 28.87
CA VAL A 264 18.62 22.53 29.57
C VAL A 264 17.79 23.10 30.72
N LYS A 265 18.21 24.22 31.32
CA LYS A 265 17.47 24.88 32.41
C LYS A 265 16.32 25.77 31.94
N LYS A 266 16.28 26.14 30.66
CA LYS A 266 15.20 26.97 30.10
C LYS A 266 14.06 26.08 29.64
N GLU A 267 12.85 26.41 30.05
CA GLU A 267 11.65 25.71 29.56
C GLU A 267 11.52 25.88 28.04
N PRO A 268 11.14 24.81 27.32
CA PRO A 268 11.01 24.87 25.87
C PRO A 268 9.91 25.85 25.47
N VAL A 269 10.24 26.77 24.57
CA VAL A 269 9.26 27.70 24.01
C VAL A 269 8.30 26.92 23.12
N SER A 270 7.03 26.87 23.52
CA SER A 270 5.99 26.18 22.75
C SER A 270 5.74 26.90 21.41
N PHE A 271 5.99 26.20 20.30
CA PHE A 271 5.74 26.69 18.94
C PHE A 271 4.28 26.54 18.48
N SER A 272 3.38 26.04 19.34
CA SER A 272 1.96 26.09 19.05
C SER A 272 1.42 27.46 19.41
N SER A 273 0.99 28.24 18.41
CA SER A 273 0.11 29.37 18.66
C SER A 273 -1.07 28.86 19.46
N ALA A 274 -1.31 29.44 20.64
CA ALA A 274 -2.37 29.04 21.55
C ALA A 274 -3.72 29.03 20.81
N LYS A 275 -4.13 27.85 20.31
CA LYS A 275 -5.53 27.59 20.00
C LYS A 275 -6.25 27.77 21.32
N LYS A 276 -7.02 28.87 21.46
CA LYS A 276 -8.05 28.99 22.49
C LYS A 276 -8.74 27.63 22.56
N LYS A 277 -8.64 26.95 23.71
CA LYS A 277 -9.37 25.71 23.99
C LYS A 277 -10.84 26.04 23.74
N LYS A 278 -11.36 25.71 22.56
CA LYS A 278 -12.80 25.52 22.39
C LYS A 278 -13.11 24.32 23.27
N GLU A 279 -13.90 24.54 24.32
CA GLU A 279 -14.47 23.44 25.09
C GLU A 279 -15.05 22.44 24.09
N LYS A 280 -14.55 21.20 24.14
CA LYS A 280 -15.21 20.11 23.43
C LYS A 280 -16.63 20.06 23.98
N PRO A 281 -17.68 20.11 23.15
CA PRO A 281 -19.05 19.96 23.66
C PRO A 281 -19.10 18.65 24.45
N LYS A 282 -19.54 18.71 25.72
CA LYS A 282 -19.79 17.51 26.52
C LYS A 282 -20.71 16.61 25.71
N ARG A 283 -20.27 15.37 25.44
CA ARG A 283 -21.12 14.34 24.84
C ARG A 283 -22.38 14.25 25.70
N LYS A 284 -23.56 14.46 25.09
CA LYS A 284 -24.83 14.16 25.77
C LYS A 284 -24.77 12.70 26.21
N GLU A 285 -25.05 12.45 27.49
CA GLU A 285 -25.25 11.09 27.98
C GLU A 285 -26.38 10.46 27.17
N VAL A 286 -26.14 9.26 26.68
CA VAL A 286 -27.08 8.53 25.84
C VAL A 286 -28.15 7.95 26.77
N ASP A 287 -29.42 8.35 26.59
CA ASP A 287 -30.52 7.81 27.38
C ASP A 287 -30.82 6.36 26.97
N VAL A 288 -30.30 5.44 27.78
CA VAL A 288 -30.40 3.99 27.55
C VAL A 288 -31.85 3.50 27.61
N LYS A 289 -32.76 4.23 28.27
CA LYS A 289 -34.18 3.85 28.33
C LYS A 289 -34.89 4.14 27.01
N GLU A 290 -34.57 5.26 26.37
CA GLU A 290 -35.16 5.65 25.10
C GLU A 290 -34.70 4.71 23.98
N LEU A 291 -33.41 4.34 23.95
CA LEU A 291 -32.87 3.35 23.03
C LEU A 291 -33.53 1.98 23.16
N LYS A 292 -33.80 1.51 24.38
CA LYS A 292 -34.51 0.23 24.59
C LYS A 292 -35.93 0.27 24.05
N LYS A 293 -36.64 1.40 24.25
CA LYS A 293 -38.00 1.59 23.75
C LYS A 293 -38.06 1.56 22.23
N VAL A 294 -37.13 2.25 21.57
CA VAL A 294 -36.99 2.25 20.10
C VAL A 294 -36.66 0.84 19.57
N LEU A 295 -35.81 0.09 20.28
CA LEU A 295 -35.48 -1.28 19.90
C LEU A 295 -36.68 -2.23 20.01
N GLU A 296 -37.48 -2.10 21.07
CA GLU A 296 -38.70 -2.90 21.26
C GLU A 296 -39.77 -2.59 20.21
N GLU A 297 -39.94 -1.33 19.83
CA GLU A 297 -40.85 -0.94 18.74
C GLU A 297 -40.39 -1.47 17.38
N ALA A 298 -39.08 -1.44 17.11
CA ALA A 298 -38.51 -1.98 15.87
C ALA A 298 -38.66 -3.51 15.79
N LEU A 299 -38.48 -4.21 16.91
CA LEU A 299 -38.64 -5.67 17.01
C LEU A 299 -40.10 -6.13 16.94
N LYS A 300 -41.06 -5.27 17.33
CA LYS A 300 -42.49 -5.54 17.13
C LYS A 300 -42.92 -5.36 15.68
N LYS A 301 -42.38 -4.37 14.96
CA LYS A 301 -42.67 -4.14 13.54
C LYS A 301 -42.12 -5.21 12.59
N THR A 302 -41.28 -6.12 13.07
CA THR A 302 -40.73 -7.23 12.28
C THR A 302 -41.53 -8.54 12.45
N LYS A 303 -42.59 -8.53 13.27
CA LYS A 303 -43.45 -9.69 13.55
C LYS A 303 -44.89 -9.57 13.02
N GLU A 304 -45.19 -8.52 12.25
CA GLU A 304 -46.38 -8.42 11.38
C GLU A 304 -45.92 -8.47 9.91
#